data_AF-A0A6I5RR06-F1
#
_entry.id   AF-A0A6I5RR06-F1
#
_cell.length_a   1.000
_cell.length_b   1.000
_cell.length_c   1.000
_cell.angle_alpha   90.00
_cell.angle_beta   90.00
_cell.angle_gamma   90.00
#
_symmetry.space_group_name_H-M   'P 1'
#
loop_
_entity.id
_entity.type
_entity.pdbx_description
1 polymer ?
#
loop_
_entity_poly.entity_id
_entity_poly.type
_entity_poly.pdbx_seq_one_letter_code
_entity_poly.pdbx_strand_id
1 'polypeptide(L)'
;MSSIQLTPVEPRSPGITEIPAVLLPHLKQRYAQRAARLRQLAEGHAMADYLSFAANVAAAQQRVLDEQPLPAACINDLAGRLGRAQPPLAYHDYPRDPYWQALLEQLIDLLTAEATPAVRTALETLRTQTPGQREQQASALLAGDYAAVDSGQAVFLWAALSLYFTQLAAHLPASAKALPGEARQHCPVCASAPVASVIMTGAQAGLRYLQCGLCE
;
A
#
# COMPACT_ATOMS: atom_id res chain seq x y z
N MET A 1 -3.06 -18.99 12.38
CA MET A 1 -4.00 -17.85 12.32
C MET A 1 -3.31 -16.65 12.95
N SER A 2 -3.47 -15.45 12.40
CA SER A 2 -2.86 -14.25 12.99
C SER A 2 -3.48 -13.98 14.36
N SER A 3 -2.65 -13.61 15.33
CA SER A 3 -3.11 -13.23 16.67
C SER A 3 -3.69 -11.82 16.75
N ILE A 4 -3.70 -11.07 15.64
CA ILE A 4 -4.41 -9.80 15.53
C ILE A 4 -5.65 -10.02 14.65
N GLN A 5 -6.82 -9.72 15.18
CA GLN A 5 -8.09 -9.86 14.46
C GLN A 5 -8.71 -8.49 14.17
N LEU A 6 -9.08 -8.26 12.91
CA LEU A 6 -9.87 -7.12 12.49
C LEU A 6 -11.36 -7.44 12.66
N THR A 7 -12.00 -6.73 13.57
CA THR A 7 -13.43 -6.84 13.85
C THR A 7 -14.13 -5.54 13.45
N PRO A 8 -15.45 -5.57 13.15
CA PRO A 8 -16.21 -4.33 12.99
C PRO A 8 -15.98 -3.37 14.16
N VAL A 9 -16.04 -2.06 13.90
CA VAL A 9 -15.94 -1.05 14.96
C VAL A 9 -17.11 -1.20 15.94
N GLU A 10 -16.79 -1.38 17.23
CA GLU A 10 -17.75 -1.40 18.34
C GLU A 10 -17.76 -0.04 19.08
N PRO A 11 -18.89 0.38 19.68
CA PRO A 11 -18.95 1.61 20.47
C PRO A 11 -18.03 1.52 21.70
N ARG A 12 -17.21 2.56 21.91
CA ARG A 12 -16.19 2.62 22.97
C ARG A 12 -16.83 2.76 24.35
N SER A 13 -16.38 1.95 25.32
CA SER A 13 -16.62 2.21 26.74
C SER A 13 -15.54 3.14 27.30
N PRO A 14 -15.89 4.15 28.12
CA PRO A 14 -14.90 5.08 28.67
C PRO A 14 -14.06 4.41 29.77
N GLY A 15 -12.74 4.42 29.60
CA GLY A 15 -11.78 3.98 30.60
C GLY A 15 -10.64 3.15 30.02
N ILE A 16 -9.40 3.59 30.27
CA ILE A 16 -8.11 3.07 29.76
C ILE A 16 -7.74 3.58 28.36
N THR A 17 -6.56 4.19 28.27
CA THR A 17 -5.88 4.53 27.01
C THR A 17 -5.44 3.22 26.34
N GLU A 18 -6.33 2.63 25.55
CA GLU A 18 -6.06 1.37 24.85
C GLU A 18 -4.97 1.58 23.78
N ILE A 19 -3.98 0.68 23.74
CA ILE A 19 -2.97 0.66 22.68
C ILE A 19 -3.58 -0.03 21.47
N PRO A 20 -3.85 0.67 20.36
CA PRO A 20 -4.46 0.06 19.19
C PRO A 20 -3.52 -1.00 18.60
N ALA A 21 -4.03 -2.21 18.40
CA ALA A 21 -3.24 -3.31 17.83
C ALA A 21 -2.83 -3.08 16.37
N VAL A 22 -3.64 -2.30 15.64
CA VAL A 22 -3.40 -1.91 14.24
C VAL A 22 -3.73 -0.44 14.08
N LEU A 23 -2.87 0.27 13.37
CA LEU A 23 -3.11 1.62 12.89
C LEU A 23 -3.46 1.50 11.40
N LEU A 24 -4.72 1.75 11.04
CA LEU A 24 -5.11 1.78 9.62
C LEU A 24 -4.53 3.04 8.95
N PRO A 25 -4.20 2.98 7.64
CA PRO A 25 -3.57 4.10 6.97
C PRO A 25 -4.49 5.31 6.89
N HIS A 26 -3.91 6.48 7.06
CA HIS A 26 -4.55 7.76 6.78
C HIS A 26 -4.13 8.24 5.38
N LEU A 27 -5.09 8.45 4.49
CA LEU A 27 -4.82 8.79 3.09
C LEU A 27 -4.29 10.21 2.89
N LYS A 28 -4.74 11.15 3.73
CA LYS A 28 -4.41 12.57 3.58
C LYS A 28 -2.90 12.80 3.66
N GLN A 29 -2.32 13.30 2.57
CA GLN A 29 -0.90 13.66 2.43
C GLN A 29 0.10 12.50 2.63
N ARG A 30 -0.34 11.23 2.67
CA ARG A 30 0.55 10.09 2.96
C ARG A 30 1.73 10.02 1.99
N TYR A 31 1.45 10.10 0.69
CA TYR A 31 2.48 10.00 -0.33
C TYR A 31 3.18 11.34 -0.58
N ALA A 32 2.53 12.48 -0.33
CA ALA A 32 3.19 13.78 -0.32
C ALA A 32 4.31 13.86 0.74
N GLN A 33 4.04 13.41 1.97
CA GLN A 33 5.04 13.37 3.05
C GLN A 33 6.20 12.42 2.69
N ARG A 34 5.88 11.26 2.10
CA ARG A 34 6.90 10.32 1.60
C ARG A 34 7.79 10.97 0.53
N ALA A 35 7.19 11.64 -0.46
CA ALA A 35 7.92 12.34 -1.51
C ALA A 35 8.83 13.44 -0.93
N ALA A 36 8.32 14.25 0.00
CA ALA A 36 9.11 15.29 0.66
C ALA A 36 10.31 14.70 1.42
N ARG A 37 10.09 13.60 2.17
CA ARG A 37 11.16 12.93 2.90
C ARG A 37 12.21 12.34 1.97
N LEU A 38 11.82 11.74 0.85
CA LEU A 38 12.75 11.19 -0.14
C LEU A 38 13.60 12.29 -0.78
N ARG A 39 13.03 13.46 -1.09
CA ARG A 39 13.79 14.61 -1.60
C ARG A 39 14.80 15.12 -0.57
N GLN A 40 14.39 15.26 0.68
CA GLN A 40 15.31 15.64 1.76
C GLN A 40 16.46 14.65 1.90
N LEU A 41 16.20 13.35 1.80
CA LEU A 41 17.23 12.31 1.86
C LEU A 41 18.15 12.30 0.63
N ALA A 42 17.70 12.85 -0.50
CA ALA A 42 18.51 12.94 -1.71
C ALA A 42 19.62 14.01 -1.61
N GLU A 43 19.45 15.02 -0.76
CA GLU A 43 20.43 16.10 -0.58
C GLU A 43 21.79 15.55 -0.14
N GLY A 44 22.81 15.69 -1.00
CA GLY A 44 24.17 15.21 -0.73
C GLY A 44 24.34 13.68 -0.72
N HIS A 45 23.33 12.91 -1.14
CA HIS A 45 23.37 11.46 -1.12
C HIS A 45 23.95 10.88 -2.43
N ALA A 46 24.73 9.80 -2.32
CA ALA A 46 25.36 9.15 -3.49
C ALA A 46 24.35 8.60 -4.52
N MET A 47 23.10 8.35 -4.09
CA MET A 47 21.98 7.89 -4.92
C MET A 47 20.88 8.95 -5.07
N ALA A 48 21.24 10.24 -5.08
CA ALA A 48 20.29 11.35 -5.14
C ALA A 48 19.28 11.23 -6.30
N ASP A 49 19.74 10.81 -7.48
CA ASP A 49 18.87 10.66 -8.66
C ASP A 49 17.82 9.57 -8.46
N TYR A 50 18.19 8.44 -7.86
CA TYR A 50 17.26 7.36 -7.54
C TYR A 50 16.23 7.79 -6.48
N LEU A 51 16.68 8.48 -5.43
CA LEU A 51 15.79 8.99 -4.39
C LEU A 51 14.82 10.04 -4.93
N SER A 52 15.29 10.89 -5.85
CA SER A 52 14.46 11.89 -6.54
C SER A 52 13.45 11.22 -7.48
N PHE A 53 13.86 10.17 -8.20
CA PHE A 53 12.95 9.34 -8.98
C PHE A 53 11.86 8.70 -8.11
N ALA A 54 12.22 8.06 -7.00
CA ALA A 54 11.27 7.48 -6.06
C ALA A 54 10.34 8.54 -5.45
N ALA A 55 10.85 9.74 -5.17
CA ALA A 55 10.04 10.86 -4.71
C ALA A 55 9.00 11.29 -5.75
N ASN A 56 9.34 11.27 -7.04
CA ASN A 56 8.42 11.60 -8.12
C ASN A 56 7.32 10.54 -8.28
N VAL A 57 7.66 9.25 -8.14
CA VAL A 57 6.66 8.16 -8.09
C VAL A 57 5.70 8.37 -6.91
N ALA A 58 6.20 8.65 -5.71
CA ALA A 58 5.36 8.93 -4.55
C ALA A 58 4.50 10.19 -4.73
N ALA A 59 5.05 11.26 -5.32
CA ALA A 59 4.27 12.45 -5.62
C ALA A 59 3.14 12.17 -6.64
N ALA A 60 3.40 11.34 -7.65
CA ALA A 60 2.36 10.88 -8.57
C ALA A 60 1.30 10.04 -7.85
N GLN A 61 1.67 9.13 -6.94
CA GLN A 61 0.69 8.40 -6.11
C GLN A 61 -0.21 9.34 -5.31
N GLN A 62 0.32 10.44 -4.75
CA GLN A 62 -0.53 11.41 -4.05
C GLN A 62 -1.52 12.08 -5.02
N ARG A 63 -1.06 12.52 -6.18
CA ARG A 63 -1.94 13.16 -7.18
C ARG A 63 -3.06 12.23 -7.62
N VAL A 64 -2.71 10.99 -7.95
CA VAL A 64 -3.71 9.96 -8.31
C VAL A 64 -4.65 9.69 -7.14
N LEU A 65 -4.16 9.60 -5.90
CA LEU A 65 -5.01 9.43 -4.71
C LEU A 65 -6.03 10.57 -4.53
N ASP A 66 -5.63 11.81 -4.83
CA ASP A 66 -6.48 12.99 -4.69
C ASP A 66 -7.50 13.09 -5.84
N GLU A 67 -7.13 12.67 -7.05
CA GLU A 67 -7.95 12.77 -8.28
C GLU A 67 -8.85 11.54 -8.53
N GLN A 68 -8.44 10.36 -8.04
CA GLN A 68 -9.13 9.09 -8.24
C GLN A 68 -9.50 8.49 -6.87
N PRO A 69 -10.66 8.84 -6.30
CA PRO A 69 -11.13 8.18 -5.08
C PRO A 69 -11.51 6.72 -5.34
N LEU A 70 -11.45 5.90 -4.29
CA LEU A 70 -11.83 4.49 -4.36
C LEU A 70 -13.32 4.36 -4.73
N PRO A 71 -13.69 3.58 -5.76
CA PRO A 71 -15.08 3.40 -6.13
C PRO A 71 -15.91 2.78 -5.00
N ALA A 72 -17.17 3.22 -4.85
CA ALA A 72 -18.07 2.72 -3.80
C ALA A 72 -18.25 1.19 -3.87
N ALA A 73 -18.26 0.60 -5.07
CA ALA A 73 -18.33 -0.84 -5.27
C ALA A 73 -17.17 -1.60 -4.58
N CYS A 74 -15.96 -1.03 -4.56
CA CYS A 74 -14.82 -1.62 -3.85
C CYS A 74 -14.96 -1.55 -2.32
N ILE A 75 -15.77 -0.62 -1.80
CA ILE A 75 -15.95 -0.39 -0.36
C ILE A 75 -17.06 -1.29 0.21
N ASN A 76 -18.15 -1.49 -0.53
CA ASN A 76 -19.36 -2.16 -0.06
C ASN A 76 -19.11 -3.57 0.51
N ASP A 77 -18.16 -4.30 -0.06
CA ASP A 77 -17.86 -5.68 0.34
C ASP A 77 -16.85 -5.79 1.51
N LEU A 78 -16.22 -4.68 1.92
CA LEU A 78 -15.16 -4.70 2.93
C LEU A 78 -15.66 -5.17 4.31
N ALA A 79 -16.84 -4.74 4.72
CA ALA A 79 -17.41 -5.11 6.02
C ALA A 79 -17.64 -6.62 6.13
N GLY A 80 -18.10 -7.27 5.05
CA GLY A 80 -18.37 -8.71 5.01
C GLY A 80 -17.12 -9.59 5.08
N ARG A 81 -15.93 -9.00 4.96
CA ARG A 81 -14.62 -9.69 5.05
C ARG A 81 -14.05 -9.69 6.47
N LEU A 82 -14.58 -8.86 7.38
CA LEU A 82 -14.12 -8.77 8.77
C LEU A 82 -14.57 -9.99 9.60
N GLY A 83 -13.85 -10.26 10.71
CA GLY A 83 -14.17 -11.36 11.62
C GLY A 83 -13.91 -12.78 11.08
N ARG A 84 -13.35 -12.90 9.87
CA ARG A 84 -12.95 -14.19 9.28
C ARG A 84 -11.57 -14.62 9.80
N ALA A 85 -11.22 -15.89 9.59
CA ALA A 85 -9.92 -16.44 9.98
C ALA A 85 -8.74 -15.88 9.16
N GLN A 86 -9.00 -15.41 7.94
CA GLN A 86 -8.01 -14.80 7.05
C GLN A 86 -8.06 -13.27 7.15
N PRO A 87 -6.93 -12.57 6.92
CA PRO A 87 -6.88 -11.12 6.73
C PRO A 87 -7.90 -10.64 5.68
N PRO A 88 -8.63 -9.53 5.92
CA PRO A 88 -9.71 -9.10 5.03
C PRO A 88 -9.25 -8.78 3.61
N LEU A 89 -8.01 -8.32 3.44
CA LEU A 89 -7.38 -7.97 2.18
C LEU A 89 -6.22 -8.94 1.84
N ALA A 90 -6.28 -10.20 2.27
CA ALA A 90 -5.21 -11.17 2.05
C ALA A 90 -4.76 -11.22 0.57
N TYR A 91 -3.54 -10.76 0.28
CA TYR A 91 -3.12 -10.41 -1.09
C TYR A 91 -3.18 -11.56 -2.10
N HIS A 92 -3.05 -12.80 -1.62
CA HIS A 92 -3.02 -14.01 -2.46
C HIS A 92 -4.39 -14.31 -3.08
N ASP A 93 -5.46 -14.13 -2.30
CA ASP A 93 -6.83 -14.51 -2.68
C ASP A 93 -7.74 -13.29 -2.90
N TYR A 94 -7.24 -12.07 -2.70
CA TYR A 94 -8.06 -10.88 -2.85
C TYR A 94 -8.42 -10.64 -4.33
N PRO A 95 -9.71 -10.67 -4.70
CA PRO A 95 -10.14 -10.41 -6.07
C PRO A 95 -9.99 -8.91 -6.36
N ARG A 96 -8.89 -8.54 -7.01
CA ARG A 96 -8.58 -7.13 -7.31
C ARG A 96 -9.56 -6.60 -8.37
N ASP A 97 -10.13 -5.44 -8.08
CA ASP A 97 -11.00 -4.72 -9.01
C ASP A 97 -10.16 -4.09 -10.14
N PRO A 98 -10.63 -4.09 -11.41
CA PRO A 98 -9.94 -3.44 -12.53
C PRO A 98 -9.50 -1.99 -12.27
N TYR A 99 -10.13 -1.31 -11.30
CA TYR A 99 -9.72 0.00 -10.81
C TYR A 99 -8.22 0.12 -10.48
N TRP A 100 -7.55 -0.93 -9.98
CA TRP A 100 -6.10 -0.85 -9.74
C TRP A 100 -5.30 -0.60 -11.04
N GLN A 101 -5.78 -1.11 -12.17
CA GLN A 101 -5.16 -0.87 -13.47
C GLN A 101 -5.46 0.54 -13.98
N ALA A 102 -6.63 1.11 -13.66
CA ALA A 102 -6.91 2.52 -13.93
C ALA A 102 -5.97 3.44 -13.14
N LEU A 103 -5.66 3.11 -11.88
CA LEU A 103 -4.63 3.82 -11.10
C LEU A 103 -3.26 3.73 -11.77
N LEU A 104 -2.89 2.55 -12.27
CA LEU A 104 -1.64 2.36 -13.01
C LEU A 104 -1.59 3.25 -14.26
N GLU A 105 -2.65 3.32 -15.05
CA GLU A 105 -2.70 4.15 -16.25
C GLU A 105 -2.50 5.63 -15.94
N GLN A 106 -3.15 6.14 -14.88
CA GLN A 106 -2.94 7.52 -14.42
C GLN A 106 -1.51 7.76 -13.94
N LEU A 107 -0.92 6.81 -13.21
CA LEU A 107 0.49 6.89 -12.82
C LEU A 107 1.42 6.95 -14.05
N ILE A 108 1.16 6.13 -15.08
CA ILE A 108 1.93 6.15 -16.33
C ILE A 108 1.79 7.52 -17.01
N ASP A 109 0.58 8.07 -17.13
CA ASP A 109 0.35 9.39 -17.72
C ASP A 109 1.16 10.49 -17.02
N LEU A 110 1.07 10.55 -15.69
CA LEU A 110 1.77 11.55 -14.89
C LEU A 110 3.30 11.43 -14.98
N LEU A 111 3.82 10.20 -14.94
CA LEU A 111 5.26 9.97 -14.89
C LEU A 111 5.93 10.09 -16.27
N THR A 112 5.18 9.89 -17.36
CA THR A 112 5.71 9.96 -18.73
C THR A 112 6.14 11.39 -19.12
N ALA A 113 5.56 12.43 -18.52
CA ALA A 113 5.86 13.82 -18.89
C ALA A 113 7.34 14.20 -18.66
N GLU A 114 7.90 13.79 -17.52
CA GLU A 114 9.27 14.15 -17.08
C GLU A 114 10.23 12.96 -17.08
N ALA A 115 9.82 11.82 -17.67
CA ALA A 115 10.60 10.60 -17.69
C ALA A 115 11.90 10.73 -18.52
N THR A 116 12.99 10.19 -17.98
CA THR A 116 14.19 9.88 -18.74
C THR A 116 13.87 8.87 -19.85
N PRO A 117 14.70 8.75 -20.91
CA PRO A 117 14.42 7.82 -22.00
C PRO A 117 14.20 6.38 -21.53
N ALA A 118 15.00 5.88 -20.59
CA ALA A 118 14.86 4.52 -20.05
C ALA A 118 13.53 4.31 -19.30
N VAL A 119 13.15 5.28 -18.45
CA VAL A 119 11.87 5.24 -17.73
C VAL A 119 10.70 5.34 -18.70
N ARG A 120 10.80 6.20 -19.71
CA ARG A 120 9.78 6.36 -20.75
C ARG A 120 9.54 5.04 -21.49
N THR A 121 10.60 4.36 -21.91
CA THR A 121 10.48 3.05 -22.57
C THR A 121 9.81 2.01 -21.67
N ALA A 122 10.14 1.95 -20.38
CA ALA A 122 9.49 1.04 -19.45
C ALA A 122 7.99 1.35 -19.28
N LEU A 123 7.63 2.63 -19.15
CA LEU A 123 6.25 3.11 -19.03
C LEU A 123 5.43 2.84 -20.30
N GLU A 124 6.00 3.08 -21.48
CA GLU A 124 5.37 2.80 -22.78
C GLU A 124 5.16 1.30 -22.99
N THR A 125 6.15 0.48 -22.63
CA THR A 125 6.02 -0.99 -22.69
C THR A 125 4.90 -1.48 -21.77
N LEU A 126 4.84 -0.95 -20.54
CA LEU A 126 3.78 -1.29 -19.59
C LEU A 126 2.39 -0.84 -20.10
N ARG A 127 2.32 0.30 -20.79
CA ARG A 127 1.09 0.82 -21.40
C ARG A 127 0.55 -0.08 -22.51
N THR A 128 1.40 -0.70 -23.33
CA THR A 128 0.96 -1.56 -24.43
C THR A 128 0.55 -2.97 -24.01
N GLN A 129 0.84 -3.36 -22.77
CA GLN A 129 0.41 -4.65 -22.23
C GLN A 129 -1.11 -4.71 -22.06
N THR A 130 -1.65 -5.89 -22.33
CA THR A 130 -3.07 -6.19 -22.08
C THR A 130 -3.38 -6.23 -20.58
N PRO A 131 -4.66 -6.04 -20.17
CA PRO A 131 -5.04 -6.14 -18.78
C PRO A 131 -4.67 -7.46 -18.11
N GLY A 132 -4.75 -8.58 -18.85
CA GLY A 132 -4.35 -9.90 -18.35
C GLY A 132 -2.86 -10.04 -18.08
N GLN A 133 -2.01 -9.43 -18.93
CA GLN A 133 -0.55 -9.43 -18.71
C GLN A 133 -0.16 -8.59 -17.49
N ARG A 134 -0.82 -7.44 -17.29
CA ARG A 134 -0.62 -6.61 -16.09
C ARG A 134 -1.08 -7.36 -14.84
N GLU A 135 -2.19 -8.09 -14.91
CA GLU A 135 -2.71 -8.89 -13.79
C GLU A 135 -1.80 -10.06 -13.41
N GLN A 136 -1.19 -10.72 -14.41
CA GLN A 136 -0.22 -11.78 -14.19
C GLN A 136 1.03 -11.24 -13.47
N GLN A 137 1.57 -10.10 -13.91
CA GLN A 137 2.71 -9.47 -13.26
C GLN A 137 2.37 -8.97 -11.86
N ALA A 138 1.18 -8.40 -11.64
CA ALA A 138 0.72 -8.02 -10.32
C ALA A 138 0.68 -9.23 -9.37
N SER A 139 0.15 -10.36 -9.84
CA SER A 139 0.11 -11.61 -9.06
C SER A 139 1.52 -12.11 -8.74
N ALA A 140 2.44 -12.08 -9.70
CA ALA A 140 3.84 -12.46 -9.49
C ALA A 140 4.54 -11.56 -8.46
N LEU A 141 4.39 -10.23 -8.55
CA LEU A 141 4.96 -9.29 -7.57
C LEU A 141 4.43 -9.54 -6.16
N LEU A 142 3.12 -9.73 -6.01
CA LEU A 142 2.50 -9.99 -4.71
C LEU A 142 2.93 -11.36 -4.12
N ALA A 143 3.19 -12.35 -4.99
CA ALA A 143 3.71 -13.65 -4.58
C ALA A 143 5.23 -13.65 -4.31
N GLY A 144 5.93 -12.55 -4.57
CA GLY A 144 7.40 -12.45 -4.43
C GLY A 144 8.19 -13.08 -5.58
N ASP A 145 7.53 -13.42 -6.69
CA ASP A 145 8.19 -13.91 -7.90
C ASP A 145 8.70 -12.75 -8.75
N TYR A 146 9.72 -12.06 -8.24
CA TYR A 146 10.29 -10.88 -8.87
C TYR A 146 10.99 -11.18 -10.20
N ALA A 147 11.40 -12.44 -10.44
CA ALA A 147 12.03 -12.85 -11.69
C ALA A 147 11.05 -12.89 -12.86
N ALA A 148 9.75 -13.05 -12.59
CA ALA A 148 8.70 -13.06 -13.59
C ALA A 148 8.25 -11.66 -14.04
N VAL A 149 8.84 -10.58 -13.49
CA VAL A 149 8.46 -9.20 -13.77
C VAL A 149 9.69 -8.39 -14.14
N ASP A 150 9.59 -7.61 -15.21
CA ASP A 150 10.69 -6.72 -15.60
C ASP A 150 11.00 -5.72 -14.48
N SER A 151 12.27 -5.66 -14.08
CA SER A 151 12.72 -4.80 -12.98
C SER A 151 12.49 -3.31 -13.24
N GLY A 152 12.47 -2.88 -14.51
CA GLY A 152 12.16 -1.51 -14.91
C GLY A 152 10.67 -1.18 -14.78
N GLN A 153 9.78 -2.18 -14.80
CA GLN A 153 8.33 -2.02 -14.69
C GLN A 153 7.79 -2.27 -13.27
N ALA A 154 8.47 -3.10 -12.49
CA ALA A 154 8.03 -3.57 -11.18
C ALA A 154 7.64 -2.42 -10.23
N VAL A 155 8.40 -1.31 -10.24
CA VAL A 155 8.14 -0.16 -9.37
C VAL A 155 6.81 0.53 -9.67
N PHE A 156 6.39 0.61 -10.93
CA PHE A 156 5.15 1.28 -11.33
C PHE A 156 3.93 0.39 -11.04
N LEU A 157 4.05 -0.90 -11.30
CA LEU A 157 3.06 -1.89 -10.91
C LEU A 157 2.86 -1.90 -9.38
N TRP A 158 3.95 -1.92 -8.62
CA TRP A 158 3.88 -1.87 -7.16
C TRP A 158 3.29 -0.55 -6.64
N ALA A 159 3.60 0.58 -7.29
CA ALA A 159 3.02 1.87 -6.93
C ALA A 159 1.48 1.89 -7.09
N ALA A 160 0.95 1.30 -8.16
CA ALA A 160 -0.49 1.16 -8.37
C ALA A 160 -1.13 0.20 -7.37
N LEU A 161 -0.52 -0.97 -7.16
CA LEU A 161 -1.01 -1.98 -6.22
C LEU A 161 -1.02 -1.47 -4.77
N SER A 162 0.08 -0.88 -4.32
CA SER A 162 0.14 -0.32 -2.96
C SER A 162 -0.86 0.82 -2.76
N LEU A 163 -1.06 1.68 -3.76
CA LEU A 163 -2.09 2.71 -3.70
C LEU A 163 -3.50 2.11 -3.57
N TYR A 164 -3.83 1.12 -4.40
CA TYR A 164 -5.11 0.41 -4.34
C TYR A 164 -5.36 -0.24 -2.98
N PHE A 165 -4.41 -1.02 -2.46
CA PHE A 165 -4.54 -1.69 -1.17
C PHE A 165 -4.57 -0.72 0.01
N THR A 166 -3.86 0.41 -0.09
CA THR A 166 -3.90 1.47 0.93
C THR A 166 -5.27 2.15 0.96
N GLN A 167 -5.86 2.44 -0.20
CA GLN A 167 -7.23 2.97 -0.28
C GLN A 167 -8.24 1.99 0.33
N LEU A 168 -8.15 0.70 0.00
CA LEU A 168 -9.01 -0.33 0.60
C LEU A 168 -8.85 -0.40 2.13
N ALA A 169 -7.60 -0.44 2.62
CA ALA A 169 -7.31 -0.54 4.04
C ALA A 169 -7.80 0.68 4.84
N ALA A 170 -7.70 1.89 4.27
CA ALA A 170 -8.21 3.12 4.88
C ALA A 170 -9.74 3.14 5.02
N HIS A 171 -10.46 2.40 4.16
CA HIS A 171 -11.92 2.31 4.18
C HIS A 171 -12.45 1.09 4.96
N LEU A 172 -11.58 0.27 5.57
CA LEU A 172 -12.04 -0.83 6.41
C LEU A 172 -12.78 -0.26 7.64
N PRO A 173 -14.05 -0.63 7.88
CA PRO A 173 -14.78 -0.22 9.06
C PRO A 173 -14.38 -1.10 10.26
N ALA A 174 -13.08 -1.16 10.54
CA ALA A 174 -12.49 -2.13 11.43
C ALA A 174 -11.79 -1.49 12.63
N SER A 175 -11.88 -2.18 13.76
CA SER A 175 -10.97 -2.07 14.90
C SER A 175 -10.15 -3.35 14.99
N ALA A 176 -8.99 -3.31 15.63
CA ALA A 176 -8.16 -4.49 15.79
C ALA A 176 -7.98 -4.83 17.27
N LYS A 177 -8.16 -6.11 17.59
CA LYS A 177 -7.92 -6.66 18.93
C LYS A 177 -6.70 -7.57 18.89
N ALA A 178 -5.76 -7.35 19.81
CA ALA A 178 -4.61 -8.23 20.00
C ALA A 178 -5.04 -9.40 20.90
N LEU A 179 -4.99 -10.61 20.35
CA LEU A 179 -5.27 -11.85 21.07
C LEU A 179 -3.97 -12.58 21.41
N PRO A 180 -3.98 -13.49 22.39
CA PRO A 180 -2.87 -14.43 22.58
C PRO A 180 -2.62 -15.26 21.31
N GLY A 181 -1.35 -15.44 20.95
CA GLY A 181 -0.95 -16.28 19.82
C GLY A 181 0.22 -15.71 19.01
N GLU A 182 0.60 -16.46 17.99
CA GLU A 182 1.77 -16.23 17.14
C GLU A 182 1.42 -15.49 15.83
N ALA A 183 2.31 -15.54 14.83
CA ALA A 183 2.10 -15.06 13.46
C ALA A 183 1.86 -13.53 13.33
N ARG A 184 2.58 -12.73 14.11
CA ARG A 184 2.55 -11.25 14.07
C ARG A 184 3.54 -10.63 13.09
N GLN A 185 4.31 -11.47 12.38
CA GLN A 185 5.30 -11.01 11.40
C GLN A 185 4.69 -10.56 10.07
N HIS A 186 3.42 -10.84 9.81
CA HIS A 186 2.71 -10.41 8.59
C HIS A 186 1.60 -9.41 8.93
N CYS A 187 1.27 -8.56 7.96
CA CYS A 187 0.21 -7.58 8.11
C CYS A 187 -1.14 -8.28 8.38
N PRO A 188 -1.86 -7.93 9.46
CA PRO A 188 -3.16 -8.53 9.77
C PRO A 188 -4.26 -8.08 8.81
N VAL A 189 -4.02 -7.04 8.00
CA VAL A 189 -4.97 -6.53 7.00
C VAL A 189 -4.82 -7.28 5.68
N CYS A 190 -3.61 -7.37 5.14
CA CYS A 190 -3.39 -7.90 3.79
C CYS A 190 -2.48 -9.13 3.69
N ALA A 191 -2.00 -9.67 4.82
CA ALA A 191 -1.04 -10.78 4.90
C ALA A 191 0.37 -10.50 4.34
N SER A 192 0.65 -9.30 3.81
CA SER A 192 1.97 -8.96 3.26
C SER A 192 3.05 -8.82 4.34
N ALA A 193 4.30 -9.01 3.96
CA ALA A 193 5.45 -8.78 4.82
C ALA A 193 5.64 -7.28 5.14
N PRO A 194 6.18 -6.95 6.32
CA PRO A 194 6.49 -5.57 6.68
C PRO A 194 7.72 -5.07 5.92
N VAL A 195 7.71 -3.80 5.55
CA VAL A 195 8.87 -3.12 4.93
C VAL A 195 9.81 -2.53 5.98
N ALA A 196 9.27 -2.16 7.15
CA ALA A 196 10.02 -1.53 8.22
C ALA A 196 9.36 -1.79 9.57
N SER A 197 10.10 -1.45 10.63
CA SER A 197 9.54 -1.27 11.95
C SER A 197 9.67 0.18 12.37
N VAL A 198 8.62 0.71 13.01
CA VAL A 198 8.53 2.09 13.46
C VAL A 198 8.37 2.09 14.97
N ILE A 199 9.26 2.82 15.65
CA ILE A 199 9.11 3.12 17.08
C ILE A 199 8.39 4.47 17.16
N MET A 200 7.22 4.48 17.79
CA MET A 200 6.39 5.66 17.93
C MET A 200 7.06 6.68 18.85
N THR A 201 6.69 7.94 18.67
CA THR A 201 7.16 9.08 19.48
C THR A 201 5.97 9.81 20.11
N GLY A 202 6.23 10.85 20.92
CA GLY A 202 5.16 11.62 21.57
C GLY A 202 4.36 10.80 22.58
N ALA A 203 3.04 10.90 22.54
CA ALA A 203 2.14 10.23 23.51
C ALA A 203 2.18 8.69 23.44
N GLN A 204 2.75 8.13 22.37
CA GLN A 204 2.89 6.69 22.15
C GLN A 204 4.35 6.22 22.23
N ALA A 205 5.25 7.03 22.81
CA ALA A 205 6.68 6.75 22.84
C ALA A 205 7.01 5.34 23.37
N GLY A 206 7.89 4.64 22.66
CA GLY A 206 8.34 3.29 23.01
C GLY A 206 7.49 2.15 22.45
N LEU A 207 6.29 2.45 21.91
CA LEU A 207 5.51 1.45 21.18
C LEU A 207 6.16 1.15 19.83
N ARG A 208 6.23 -0.13 19.47
CA ARG A 208 6.81 -0.61 18.21
C ARG A 208 5.71 -1.18 17.33
N TYR A 209 5.60 -0.64 16.11
CA TYR A 209 4.73 -1.16 15.07
C TYR A 209 5.56 -1.70 13.89
N LEU A 210 4.95 -2.59 13.12
CA LEU A 210 5.45 -3.02 11.82
C LEU A 210 4.66 -2.28 10.74
N GLN A 211 5.37 -1.68 9.78
CA GLN A 211 4.79 -0.97 8.65
C GLN A 211 4.60 -1.93 7.48
N CYS A 212 3.38 -2.13 7.00
CA CYS A 212 3.14 -2.99 5.85
C CYS A 212 3.75 -2.39 4.58
N GLY A 213 4.36 -3.22 3.74
CA GLY A 213 4.88 -2.80 2.43
C GLY A 213 3.82 -2.62 1.34
N LEU A 214 2.59 -3.13 1.56
CA LEU A 214 1.51 -3.14 0.59
C LEU A 214 0.37 -2.18 0.92
N CYS A 215 -0.29 -2.36 2.08
CA CYS A 215 -1.49 -1.58 2.45
C CYS A 215 -1.22 -0.47 3.47
N GLU A 216 0.05 -0.15 3.70
CA GLU A 216 0.54 0.85 4.65
C GLU A 216 0.18 0.58 6.13
#